data_AF-A0A0F0HLB4-F1
#
_entry.id   AF-A0A0F0HLB4-F1
#
_cell.length_a   1.000
_cell.length_b   1.000
_cell.length_c   1.000
_cell.angle_alpha   90.00
_cell.angle_beta   90.00
_cell.angle_gamma   90.00
#
_symmetry.space_group_name_H-M   'P 1'
#
loop_
_entity.id
_entity.type
_entity.pdbx_description
1 polymer ?
#
loop_
_entity_poly.entity_id
_entity_poly.type
_entity_poly.pdbx_seq_one_letter_code
_entity_poly.pdbx_strand_id
1 'polypeptide(L)'
;RHGVLRVGAASSYLRCDDTALLAEVLADRRTAELRLRLLARTVLPAQAPPGTLLRVLGGIGFAPAPESAEGDVLITRPDSHRTPPRTAPTPVPDGPPCPHYVLLGAAIKAVRAGDRAATAVRKETVAGPAATP
;
A
#
# COMPACT_ATOMS: atom_id res chain seq x y z
N ARG A 1 -59.58 21.77 -2.86
CA ARG A 1 -58.99 20.51 -3.37
C ARG A 1 -58.79 19.57 -2.19
N HIS A 2 -59.59 18.51 -2.06
CA HIS A 2 -59.51 17.57 -0.93
C HIS A 2 -58.98 16.22 -1.41
N GLY A 3 -58.19 15.51 -0.59
CA GLY A 3 -57.78 14.12 -0.85
C GLY A 3 -56.63 13.88 -1.83
N VAL A 4 -56.04 14.92 -2.44
CA VAL A 4 -54.91 14.77 -3.38
C VAL A 4 -53.57 14.64 -2.66
N LEU A 5 -53.40 15.33 -1.53
CA LEU A 5 -52.16 15.32 -0.75
C LEU A 5 -52.21 14.23 0.32
N ARG A 6 -51.10 13.49 0.44
CA ARG A 6 -50.91 12.45 1.45
C ARG A 6 -49.68 12.81 2.29
N VAL A 7 -49.79 12.60 3.60
CA VAL A 7 -48.69 12.81 4.56
C VAL A 7 -48.44 11.50 5.27
N GLY A 8 -47.17 11.21 5.54
CA GLY A 8 -46.75 10.09 6.37
C GLY A 8 -45.49 10.44 7.12
N ALA A 9 -45.24 9.75 8.24
CA ALA A 9 -43.98 9.87 8.96
C ALA A 9 -42.83 9.26 8.14
N ALA A 10 -41.64 9.82 8.27
CA ALA A 10 -40.36 9.26 7.85
C ALA A 10 -39.29 9.90 8.73
N SER A 11 -38.43 9.10 9.35
CA SER A 11 -37.38 9.57 10.26
C SER A 11 -36.03 9.77 9.56
N SER A 12 -35.83 9.12 8.41
CA SER A 12 -34.67 9.28 7.54
C SER A 12 -35.01 8.81 6.12
N TYR A 13 -34.09 9.01 5.17
CA TYR A 13 -34.21 8.53 3.80
C TYR A 13 -32.87 7.99 3.30
N LEU A 14 -32.93 7.12 2.30
CA LEU A 14 -31.80 6.68 1.49
C LEU A 14 -31.95 7.25 0.08
N ARG A 15 -30.91 7.88 -0.44
CA ARG A 15 -30.83 8.35 -1.83
C ARG A 15 -29.76 7.54 -2.57
N CYS A 16 -30.09 7.08 -3.77
CA CYS A 16 -29.12 6.45 -4.65
C CYS A 16 -29.55 6.63 -6.11
N ASP A 17 -28.61 6.99 -6.98
CA ASP A 17 -28.89 7.13 -8.41
C ASP A 17 -28.97 5.76 -9.12
N ASP A 18 -28.44 4.70 -8.50
CA ASP A 18 -28.59 3.32 -8.96
C ASP A 18 -29.88 2.69 -8.41
N THR A 19 -30.86 2.54 -9.29
CA THR A 19 -32.15 1.92 -8.94
C THR A 19 -32.06 0.43 -8.66
N ALA A 20 -31.07 -0.27 -9.23
CA ALA A 20 -30.87 -1.69 -8.99
C ALA A 20 -30.39 -1.92 -7.55
N LEU A 21 -29.47 -1.07 -7.07
CA LEU A 21 -29.02 -1.11 -5.68
C LEU A 21 -30.16 -0.84 -4.68
N LEU A 22 -31.06 0.11 -4.98
CA LEU A 22 -32.25 0.33 -4.14
C LEU A 22 -33.19 -0.87 -4.10
N ALA A 23 -33.35 -1.57 -5.23
CA ALA A 23 -34.15 -2.79 -5.29
C ALA A 23 -33.52 -3.94 -4.48
N GLU A 24 -32.18 -4.06 -4.51
CA GLU A 24 -31.44 -5.02 -3.70
C GLU A 24 -31.64 -4.75 -2.19
N VAL A 25 -31.48 -3.50 -1.76
CA VAL A 25 -31.71 -3.09 -0.37
C VAL A 25 -33.15 -3.40 0.10
N LEU A 26 -34.15 -3.18 -0.76
CA LEU A 26 -35.55 -3.50 -0.47
C LEU A 26 -35.83 -5.01 -0.40
N ALA A 27 -35.08 -5.83 -1.16
CA ALA A 27 -35.25 -7.28 -1.20
C ALA A 27 -34.56 -7.99 -0.02
N ASP A 28 -33.56 -7.35 0.61
CA ASP A 28 -32.85 -7.93 1.75
C ASP A 28 -33.73 -7.94 3.01
N ARG A 29 -34.09 -9.13 3.48
CA ARG A 29 -34.95 -9.31 4.68
C ARG A 29 -34.34 -8.71 5.95
N ARG A 30 -33.02 -8.54 6.01
CA ARG A 30 -32.32 -7.95 7.16
C ARG A 30 -32.64 -6.46 7.31
N THR A 31 -33.17 -5.80 6.27
CA THR A 31 -33.61 -4.40 6.33
C THR A 31 -35.06 -4.22 6.79
N ALA A 32 -35.78 -5.30 7.11
CA ALA A 32 -37.20 -5.26 7.46
C ALA A 32 -37.53 -4.30 8.63
N GLU A 33 -36.63 -4.19 9.61
CA GLU A 33 -36.80 -3.28 10.75
C GLU A 33 -36.71 -1.79 10.36
N LEU A 34 -36.07 -1.46 9.23
CA LEU A 34 -35.96 -0.08 8.72
C LEU A 34 -37.25 0.40 8.05
N ARG A 35 -38.17 -0.53 7.71
CA ARG A 35 -39.46 -0.25 7.04
C ARG A 35 -39.32 0.65 5.81
N LEU A 36 -38.38 0.29 4.95
CA LEU A 36 -38.12 0.98 3.69
C LEU A 36 -39.30 0.80 2.72
N ARG A 37 -39.61 1.85 1.96
CA ARG A 37 -40.59 1.80 0.86
C ARG A 37 -40.14 2.70 -0.28
N LEU A 38 -40.55 2.39 -1.51
CA LEU A 38 -40.25 3.24 -2.66
C LEU A 38 -41.22 4.43 -2.71
N LEU A 39 -40.68 5.65 -2.56
CA LEU A 39 -41.49 6.88 -2.68
C LEU A 39 -41.22 7.61 -4.00
N ALA A 40 -39.97 7.57 -4.45
CA ALA A 40 -39.54 8.03 -5.77
C ALA A 40 -38.52 7.03 -6.33
N ARG A 41 -38.18 7.17 -7.62
CA ARG A 41 -37.26 6.24 -8.31
C ARG A 41 -35.92 6.06 -7.59
N THR A 42 -35.39 7.12 -6.98
CA THR A 42 -34.05 7.16 -6.35
C THR A 42 -34.09 7.38 -4.84
N VAL A 43 -35.27 7.28 -4.20
CA VAL A 43 -35.44 7.63 -2.78
C VAL A 43 -36.30 6.62 -2.02
N LEU A 44 -35.74 6.11 -0.91
CA LEU A 44 -36.42 5.24 0.05
C LEU A 44 -36.52 5.90 1.43
N PRO A 45 -37.70 6.39 1.88
CA PRO A 45 -37.89 6.75 3.28
C PRO A 45 -37.82 5.53 4.21
N ALA A 46 -37.34 5.75 5.44
CA ALA A 46 -37.26 4.76 6.51
C ALA A 46 -37.99 5.23 7.78
N GLN A 47 -38.49 4.27 8.57
CA GLN A 47 -39.04 4.51 9.91
C GLN A 47 -38.00 4.27 11.00
N ALA A 48 -36.77 4.71 10.75
CA ALA A 48 -35.66 4.60 11.68
C ALA A 48 -34.83 5.90 11.65
N PRO A 49 -34.24 6.32 12.78
CA PRO A 49 -33.31 7.45 12.80
C PRO A 49 -32.09 7.20 11.90
N PRO A 50 -31.43 8.24 11.35
CA PRO A 50 -30.28 8.09 10.45
C PRO A 50 -29.17 7.20 11.01
N GLY A 51 -28.84 7.32 12.30
CA GLY A 51 -27.81 6.48 12.93
C GLY A 51 -28.15 4.98 12.94
N THR A 52 -29.42 4.62 13.12
CA THR A 52 -29.86 3.22 13.01
C THR A 52 -29.81 2.74 11.57
N LEU A 53 -30.23 3.55 10.60
CA LEU A 53 -30.18 3.22 9.18
C LEU A 53 -28.73 2.95 8.72
N LEU A 54 -27.79 3.84 9.07
CA LEU A 54 -26.37 3.67 8.75
C LEU A 54 -25.79 2.41 9.39
N ARG A 55 -26.10 2.16 10.67
CA ARG A 55 -25.61 0.98 11.41
C ARG A 55 -26.10 -0.32 10.82
N VAL A 56 -27.40 -0.42 10.50
CA VAL A 56 -28.01 -1.64 9.96
C VAL A 56 -27.50 -1.93 8.57
N LEU A 57 -27.50 -0.93 7.68
CA LEU A 57 -26.98 -1.06 6.31
C LEU A 57 -25.48 -1.42 6.31
N GLY A 58 -24.69 -0.76 7.16
CA GLY A 58 -23.28 -1.09 7.40
C GLY A 58 -23.07 -2.53 7.86
N GLY A 59 -23.89 -3.00 8.81
CA GLY A 59 -23.82 -4.36 9.35
C GLY A 59 -24.17 -5.47 8.35
N ILE A 60 -24.85 -5.15 7.24
CA ILE A 60 -25.25 -6.12 6.22
C ILE A 60 -24.43 -6.02 4.92
N GLY A 61 -23.45 -5.12 4.87
CA GLY A 61 -22.48 -5.00 3.78
C GLY A 61 -22.69 -3.81 2.85
N PHE A 62 -23.69 -2.96 3.08
CA PHE A 62 -23.83 -1.70 2.36
C PHE A 62 -22.99 -0.59 3.01
N ALA A 63 -22.51 0.37 2.22
CA ALA A 63 -21.71 1.49 2.71
C ALA A 63 -22.38 2.84 2.42
N PRO A 64 -23.54 3.16 3.04
CA PRO A 64 -24.20 4.44 2.84
C PRO A 64 -23.37 5.58 3.46
N ALA A 65 -23.31 6.70 2.76
CA ALA A 65 -22.72 7.92 3.31
C ALA A 65 -23.80 8.74 4.05
N PRO A 66 -23.48 9.34 5.21
CA PRO A 66 -24.39 10.28 5.86
C PRO A 66 -24.58 11.54 5.00
N GLU A 67 -25.78 12.09 5.03
CA GLU A 67 -26.18 13.30 4.30
C GLU A 67 -26.63 14.38 5.31
N SER A 68 -26.32 15.65 5.05
CA SER A 68 -26.80 16.80 5.82
C SER A 68 -28.28 17.07 5.57
N ALA A 69 -28.89 17.93 6.38
CA ALA A 69 -30.25 18.41 6.14
C ALA A 69 -30.40 19.16 4.80
N GLU A 70 -29.30 19.77 4.31
CA GLU A 70 -29.22 20.48 3.03
C GLU A 70 -28.98 19.56 1.84
N GLY A 71 -28.69 18.28 2.07
CA GLY A 71 -28.45 17.29 1.02
C GLY A 71 -26.98 17.03 0.67
N ASP A 72 -26.04 17.64 1.42
CA ASP A 72 -24.61 17.45 1.23
C ASP A 72 -24.12 16.15 1.87
N VAL A 73 -23.28 15.40 1.16
CA VAL A 73 -22.66 14.19 1.72
C VAL A 73 -21.65 14.59 2.79
N LEU A 74 -21.91 14.13 4.02
CA LEU A 74 -21.06 14.38 5.17
C LEU A 74 -19.84 13.43 5.12
N ILE A 75 -18.69 13.98 4.75
CA ILE A 75 -17.43 13.25 4.78
C ILE A 75 -16.87 13.30 6.21
N THR A 76 -17.21 12.30 7.02
CA THR A 76 -16.62 12.12 8.36
C THR A 76 -15.33 11.31 8.26
N ARG A 77 -14.35 11.80 7.48
CA ARG A 77 -13.02 11.19 7.53
C ARG A 77 -12.35 11.71 8.80
N PRO A 78 -12.06 10.88 9.83
CA PRO A 78 -10.94 11.24 10.69
C PRO A 78 -9.75 11.35 9.74
N ASP A 79 -8.99 12.45 9.79
CA ASP A 79 -7.77 12.58 9.01
C ASP A 79 -6.98 11.28 9.20
N SER A 80 -6.98 10.43 8.17
CA SER A 80 -6.19 9.23 8.19
C SER A 80 -4.76 9.74 8.20
N HIS A 81 -4.13 9.75 9.38
CA HIS A 81 -2.72 10.08 9.51
C HIS A 81 -2.00 9.20 8.49
N ARG A 82 -1.56 9.84 7.41
CA ARG A 82 -0.72 9.24 6.38
C ARG A 82 0.39 8.48 7.13
N THR A 83 0.71 7.26 6.73
CA THR A 83 1.86 6.55 7.30
C THR A 83 3.02 7.54 7.35
N PRO A 84 3.62 7.80 8.53
CA PRO A 84 4.70 8.77 8.62
C PRO A 84 5.80 8.38 7.63
N PRO A 85 6.54 9.36 7.07
CA PRO A 85 7.49 9.10 6.01
C PRO A 85 8.45 7.99 6.41
N ARG A 86 8.44 6.88 5.65
CA ARG A 86 9.37 5.77 5.85
C ARG A 86 10.79 6.29 5.67
N THR A 87 11.62 6.18 6.71
CA THR A 87 13.05 6.41 6.58
C THR A 87 13.63 5.38 5.62
N ALA A 88 14.38 5.83 4.62
CA ALA A 88 15.08 4.92 3.72
C ALA A 88 16.07 4.06 4.53
N PRO A 89 16.16 2.74 4.28
CA PRO A 89 17.15 1.90 4.95
C PRO A 89 18.56 2.42 4.66
N THR A 90 19.45 2.38 5.67
CA THR A 90 20.85 2.78 5.51
C THR A 90 21.51 1.97 4.40
N PRO A 91 22.17 2.62 3.41
CA PRO A 91 22.94 1.93 2.38
C PRO A 91 23.98 1.03 3.04
N VAL A 92 23.96 -0.26 2.71
CA VAL A 92 25.02 -1.20 3.06
C VAL A 92 26.12 -1.04 2.01
N PRO A 93 27.40 -0.89 2.41
CA PRO A 93 28.48 -0.82 1.44
C PRO A 93 28.55 -2.12 0.63
N ASP A 94 28.40 -2.02 -0.69
CA ASP A 94 28.73 -3.11 -1.60
C ASP A 94 30.25 -3.17 -1.77
N GLY A 95 30.86 -4.24 -1.25
CA GLY A 95 32.27 -4.53 -1.48
C GLY A 95 32.87 -5.53 -0.49
N PRO A 96 33.91 -6.29 -0.91
CA PRO A 96 34.65 -7.14 0.01
C PRO A 96 35.32 -6.28 1.09
N PRO A 97 35.50 -6.81 2.32
CA PRO A 97 36.16 -6.08 3.40
C PRO A 97 37.58 -5.68 2.99
N CYS A 98 38.03 -4.52 3.47
CA CYS A 98 39.40 -4.06 3.22
C CYS A 98 40.41 -5.15 3.68
N PRO A 99 41.35 -5.57 2.82
CA PRO A 99 42.30 -6.62 3.16
C PRO A 99 43.27 -6.16 4.27
N HIS A 100 43.62 -7.09 5.16
CA HIS A 100 44.54 -6.83 6.28
C HIS A 100 45.93 -6.41 5.77
N TYR A 101 46.59 -5.48 6.48
CA TYR A 101 47.85 -4.85 6.04
C TYR A 101 48.98 -5.84 5.73
N VAL A 102 48.98 -7.00 6.40
CA VAL A 102 49.93 -8.10 6.17
C VAL A 102 49.78 -8.68 4.76
N LEU A 103 48.54 -8.92 4.31
CA LEU A 103 48.24 -9.44 2.98
C LEU A 103 48.56 -8.41 1.91
N LEU A 104 48.24 -7.14 2.16
CA LEU A 104 48.59 -6.04 1.26
C LEU A 104 50.11 -5.92 1.10
N GLY A 105 50.86 -5.99 2.20
CA GLY A 105 52.32 -5.96 2.18
C GLY A 105 52.95 -7.15 1.45
N ALA A 106 52.38 -8.35 1.60
CA ALA A 106 52.82 -9.55 0.88
C ALA A 106 52.57 -9.41 -0.63
N ALA A 107 51.39 -8.92 -1.03
CA ALA A 107 51.05 -8.67 -2.43
C ALA A 107 52.01 -7.64 -3.07
N ILE A 108 52.29 -6.53 -2.39
CA ILE A 108 53.24 -5.52 -2.87
C ILE A 108 54.64 -6.10 -3.05
N LYS A 109 55.12 -6.93 -2.11
CA LYS A 109 56.42 -7.61 -2.24
C LYS A 109 56.45 -8.56 -3.43
N ALA A 110 55.37 -9.31 -3.66
CA ALA A 110 55.26 -10.23 -4.78
C ALA A 110 55.32 -9.49 -6.12
N VAL A 111 54.57 -8.40 -6.28
CA VAL A 111 54.60 -7.56 -7.50
C VAL A 111 56.01 -7.01 -7.74
N ARG A 112 56.64 -6.41 -6.72
CA ARG A 112 58.00 -5.86 -6.84
C ARG A 112 59.06 -6.93 -7.14
N ALA A 113 58.89 -8.14 -6.61
CA ALA A 113 59.77 -9.26 -6.93
C ALA A 113 59.61 -9.67 -8.40
N GLY A 114 58.37 -9.73 -8.89
CA GLY A 114 58.05 -9.96 -10.31
C GLY A 114 58.68 -8.91 -11.22
N ASP A 115 58.54 -7.62 -10.90
CA ASP A 115 59.11 -6.52 -11.69
C ASP A 115 60.64 -6.61 -11.78
N ARG A 116 61.32 -6.95 -10.68
CA ARG A 116 62.79 -7.17 -10.68
C ARG A 116 63.21 -8.40 -11.48
N ALA A 117 62.44 -9.48 -11.39
CA ALA A 117 62.71 -10.67 -12.17
C ALA A 117 62.51 -10.42 -13.67
N ALA A 118 61.50 -9.62 -14.04
CA ALA A 118 61.22 -9.25 -15.42
C ALA A 118 62.29 -8.32 -16.03
N THR A 119 62.97 -7.52 -15.20
CA THR A 119 64.02 -6.57 -15.64
C THR A 119 65.45 -7.11 -15.52
N ALA A 120 65.64 -8.29 -14.92
CA ALA A 120 66.96 -8.91 -14.83
C ALA A 120 67.42 -9.42 -16.21
N VAL A 121 68.61 -8.99 -16.66
CA VAL A 121 69.21 -9.48 -17.91
C VAL A 121 69.65 -10.94 -17.74
N ARG A 122 69.14 -11.81 -18.61
CA ARG A 122 69.44 -13.25 -18.60
C ARG A 122 70.91 -13.48 -18.96
N LYS A 123 71.71 -14.03 -18.04
CA LYS A 123 73.09 -14.44 -18.31
C LYS A 123 73.11 -15.88 -18.81
N GLU A 124 73.52 -16.11 -20.06
CA GLU A 124 73.77 -17.46 -20.58
C GLU A 124 74.95 -18.09 -19.83
N THR A 125 74.73 -19.30 -19.30
CA THR A 125 75.79 -20.07 -18.64
C THR A 125 76.52 -20.85 -19.72
N VAL A 126 77.73 -20.41 -20.07
CA VAL A 126 78.67 -21.19 -20.90
C VAL A 126 79.19 -22.35 -20.05
N ALA A 127 78.97 -23.58 -20.53
CA ALA A 127 79.59 -24.78 -19.98
C ALA A 127 81.05 -24.87 -20.43
N GLY A 128 81.98 -24.84 -19.47
CA GLY A 128 83.43 -25.06 -19.67
C GLY A 128 83.92 -26.32 -18.92
N PRO A 129 85.02 -26.94 -19.36
CA PRO A 129 85.14 -28.39 -19.48
C PRO A 129 85.62 -29.10 -18.20
N ALA A 130 85.16 -30.34 -18.02
CA ALA A 130 85.66 -31.26 -16.99
C ALA A 130 87.01 -31.86 -17.45
N ALA A 131 88.07 -31.62 -16.67
CA ALA A 131 89.34 -32.33 -16.76
C ALA A 131 89.36 -33.48 -15.75
N THR A 132 89.90 -34.64 -16.14
CA THR A 132 90.21 -35.79 -15.28
C THR A 132 91.39 -36.55 -15.88
N PRO A 133 92.09 -37.40 -15.12
CA PRO A 133 92.50 -37.28 -13.71
C PRO A 133 93.97 -36.87 -13.54
#